data_AF-A0ABD6B1X6-F1
#
_entry.id   AF-A0ABD6B1X6-F1
#
_cell.length_a   1.000
_cell.length_b   1.000
_cell.length_c   1.000
_cell.angle_alpha   90.00
_cell.angle_beta   90.00
_cell.angle_gamma   90.00
#
_symmetry.space_group_name_H-M   'P 1'
#
loop_
_entity.id
_entity.type
_entity.pdbx_description
1 polymer ?
#
loop_
_entity_poly.entity_id
_entity_poly.type
_entity_poly.pdbx_seq_one_letter_code
_entity_poly.pdbx_strand_id
1 'polypeptide(L)'
;MVEPVLTRQRVDPDRVDDLREWTAEVRERPDEHVETLRNEGVYTETAFLERIDGEPYLTYYMETESVQAVFEAFENSEFDIDAEHEAVMREVLESPENVVDAEVLYHQSSPDRSADVTD
;
A
#
# COMPACT_ATOMS: atom_id res chain seq x y z
N MET A 1 13.45 -14.14 2.40
CA MET A 1 12.22 -14.96 2.59
C MET A 1 11.10 -13.96 2.48
N VAL A 2 10.08 -14.22 1.69
CA VAL A 2 8.98 -13.26 1.52
C VAL A 2 8.07 -13.36 2.74
N GLU A 3 7.79 -12.22 3.36
CA GLU A 3 6.97 -12.07 4.56
C GLU A 3 5.69 -11.30 4.24
N PRO A 4 4.52 -11.78 4.70
CA PRO A 4 3.28 -11.02 4.60
C PRO A 4 3.29 -9.87 5.62
N VAL A 5 3.01 -8.67 5.15
CA VAL A 5 2.92 -7.46 5.96
C VAL A 5 1.50 -6.90 5.83
N LEU A 6 0.93 -6.49 6.96
CA LEU A 6 -0.32 -5.73 7.01
C LEU A 6 -0.05 -4.39 7.69
N THR A 7 -0.42 -3.29 7.03
CA THR A 7 -0.44 -1.96 7.64
C THR A 7 -1.86 -1.42 7.62
N ARG A 8 -2.19 -0.58 8.59
CA ARG A 8 -3.48 0.10 8.68
C ARG A 8 -3.27 1.46 9.28
N GLN A 9 -3.73 2.49 8.58
CA GLN A 9 -3.60 3.89 8.99
C GLN A 9 -4.97 4.56 8.90
N ARG A 10 -5.22 5.51 9.81
CA ARG A 10 -6.46 6.29 9.81
C ARG A 10 -6.44 7.30 8.68
N VAL A 11 -7.54 7.37 7.93
CA VAL A 11 -7.76 8.35 6.88
C VAL A 11 -8.65 9.45 7.44
N ASP A 12 -8.36 10.70 7.10
CA ASP A 12 -9.26 11.82 7.39
C ASP A 12 -10.60 11.57 6.67
N PRO A 13 -11.74 11.48 7.39
CA PRO A 13 -13.04 11.22 6.80
C PRO A 13 -13.45 12.20 5.69
N ASP A 14 -12.97 13.44 5.75
CA ASP A 14 -13.27 14.48 4.77
C ASP A 14 -12.39 14.39 3.52
N ARG A 15 -11.33 13.57 3.54
CA ARG A 15 -10.33 13.41 2.47
C ARG A 15 -10.38 12.04 1.77
N VAL A 16 -11.40 11.23 2.08
CA VAL A 16 -11.58 9.89 1.49
C VAL A 16 -11.70 9.93 -0.03
N ASP A 17 -12.35 10.96 -0.59
CA ASP A 17 -12.50 11.08 -2.03
C ASP A 17 -11.18 11.49 -2.72
N ASP A 18 -10.32 12.28 -2.06
CA ASP A 18 -8.97 12.60 -2.55
C ASP A 18 -8.10 11.34 -2.61
N LEU A 19 -8.18 10.48 -1.58
CA LEU A 19 -7.50 9.18 -1.58
C LEU A 19 -7.99 8.28 -2.73
N ARG A 20 -9.28 8.29 -3.04
CA ARG A 20 -9.83 7.51 -4.17
C ARG A 20 -9.33 8.03 -5.51
N GLU A 21 -9.31 9.34 -5.70
CA GLU A 21 -8.78 9.99 -6.91
C GLU A 21 -7.33 9.58 -7.13
N TRP A 22 -6.49 9.67 -6.09
CA TRP A 22 -5.11 9.20 -6.15
C TRP A 22 -4.98 7.72 -6.53
N THR A 23 -5.75 6.83 -5.89
CA THR A 23 -5.70 5.40 -6.25
C THR A 23 -6.18 5.11 -7.67
N ALA A 24 -7.03 5.96 -8.25
CA ALA A 24 -7.42 5.86 -9.65
C ALA A 24 -6.26 6.25 -10.57
N GLU A 25 -5.52 7.31 -10.25
CA GLU A 25 -4.33 7.72 -11.02
C GLU A 25 -3.21 6.66 -10.98
N VAL A 26 -2.96 6.06 -9.81
CA VAL A 26 -1.98 4.96 -9.67
C VAL A 26 -2.33 3.79 -10.61
N ARG A 27 -3.63 3.46 -10.73
CA ARG A 27 -4.11 2.40 -11.63
C ARG A 27 -3.93 2.73 -13.12
N GLU A 28 -3.85 4.01 -13.47
CA GLU A 28 -3.57 4.47 -14.84
C GLU A 28 -2.06 4.52 -15.14
N ARG A 29 -1.19 4.38 -14.13
CA ARG A 29 0.28 4.34 -14.23
C ARG A 29 0.88 2.98 -13.77
N PRO A 30 0.35 1.83 -14.22
CA PRO A 30 0.75 0.54 -13.66
C PRO A 30 2.22 0.19 -13.89
N ASP A 31 2.81 0.61 -15.01
CA ASP A 31 4.23 0.31 -15.32
C ASP A 31 5.17 1.02 -14.33
N GLU A 32 4.88 2.28 -14.01
CA GLU A 32 5.67 3.08 -13.08
C GLU A 32 5.50 2.56 -11.64
N HIS A 33 4.26 2.32 -11.20
CA HIS A 33 3.99 1.76 -9.86
C HIS A 33 4.61 0.37 -9.68
N VAL A 34 4.57 -0.49 -10.70
CA VAL A 34 5.20 -1.81 -10.64
C VAL A 34 6.74 -1.70 -10.62
N GLU A 35 7.32 -0.66 -11.22
CA GLU A 35 8.76 -0.42 -11.14
C GLU A 35 9.19 -0.03 -9.72
N THR A 36 8.43 0.82 -9.03
CA THR A 36 8.72 1.21 -7.64
C THR A 36 8.62 0.00 -6.71
N LEU A 37 7.52 -0.77 -6.78
CA LEU A 37 7.34 -1.99 -5.99
C LEU A 37 8.48 -3.00 -6.18
N ARG A 38 8.97 -3.16 -7.42
CA ARG A 38 10.12 -4.05 -7.69
C ARG A 38 11.41 -3.54 -7.07
N ASN A 39 11.65 -2.22 -7.11
CA ASN A 39 12.82 -1.60 -6.50
C ASN A 39 12.80 -1.75 -4.96
N GLU A 40 11.60 -1.72 -4.37
CA GLU A 40 11.37 -1.91 -2.93
C GLU A 40 11.39 -3.38 -2.48
N GLY A 41 11.41 -4.33 -3.42
CA GLY A 41 11.34 -5.75 -3.10
C GLY A 41 9.94 -6.23 -2.68
N VAL A 42 8.90 -5.53 -3.13
CA VAL A 42 7.49 -5.89 -2.95
C VAL A 42 7.01 -6.74 -4.15
N TYR A 43 6.51 -7.94 -3.87
CA TYR A 43 6.02 -8.88 -4.88
C TYR A 43 4.52 -8.77 -5.14
N THR A 44 3.78 -8.44 -4.09
CA THR A 44 2.35 -8.21 -4.12
C THR A 44 2.07 -7.03 -3.23
N GLU A 45 1.24 -6.11 -3.71
CA GLU A 45 0.62 -5.08 -2.90
C GLU A 45 -0.89 -5.10 -3.15
N THR A 46 -1.67 -4.85 -2.10
CA THR A 46 -3.09 -4.56 -2.25
C THR A 46 -3.48 -3.49 -1.24
N ALA A 47 -3.98 -2.37 -1.78
CA ALA A 47 -4.55 -1.28 -1.00
C ALA A 47 -6.06 -1.52 -0.79
N PHE A 48 -6.52 -1.34 0.43
CA PHE A 48 -7.92 -1.40 0.81
C PHE A 48 -8.32 -0.11 1.52
N LEU A 49 -9.47 0.44 1.14
CA LEU A 49 -10.18 1.42 1.95
C LEU A 49 -11.24 0.71 2.80
N GLU A 50 -10.89 0.43 4.05
CA GLU A 50 -11.75 -0.26 5.02
C GLU A 50 -12.56 0.74 5.85
N ARG A 51 -13.71 0.31 6.39
CA ARG A 51 -14.45 1.04 7.42
C ARG A 51 -14.57 0.20 8.69
N ILE A 52 -14.05 0.70 9.80
CA ILE A 52 -14.12 0.07 11.13
C ILE A 52 -14.89 1.02 12.04
N ASP A 53 -16.01 0.55 12.59
CA ASP A 53 -16.90 1.35 13.45
C ASP A 53 -17.37 2.68 12.81
N GLY A 54 -17.41 2.73 11.47
CA GLY A 54 -17.80 3.91 10.68
C GLY A 54 -16.63 4.77 10.18
N GLU A 55 -15.46 4.63 10.81
CA GLU A 55 -14.25 5.40 10.50
C GLU A 55 -13.45 4.76 9.35
N PRO A 56 -12.90 5.57 8.42
CA PRO A 56 -12.15 5.06 7.28
C PRO A 56 -10.68 4.77 7.61
N TYR A 57 -10.18 3.67 7.04
CA TYR A 57 -8.79 3.24 7.18
C TYR A 57 -8.21 2.83 5.84
N LEU A 58 -6.99 3.27 5.55
CA LEU A 58 -6.18 2.76 4.46
C LEU A 58 -5.39 1.57 4.99
N THR A 59 -5.61 0.40 4.40
CA THR A 59 -4.96 -0.84 4.80
C THR A 59 -4.18 -1.40 3.62
N TYR A 60 -2.88 -1.66 3.79
CA TYR A 60 -2.08 -2.34 2.80
C TYR A 60 -1.79 -3.78 3.24
N TYR A 61 -2.00 -4.72 2.33
CA TYR A 61 -1.38 -6.04 2.38
C TYR A 61 -0.20 -6.07 1.41
N MET A 62 0.96 -6.50 1.88
CA MET A 62 2.16 -6.64 1.06
C MET A 62 2.82 -8.00 1.26
N GLU A 63 3.45 -8.51 0.20
CA GLU A 63 4.42 -9.61 0.27
C GLU A 63 5.80 -9.02 -0.06
N THR A 64 6.72 -8.97 0.90
CA THR A 64 8.05 -8.35 0.72
C THR A 64 9.17 -9.17 1.35
N GLU A 65 10.41 -9.05 0.87
CA GLU A 65 11.58 -9.67 1.51
C GLU A 65 11.98 -9.01 2.83
N SER A 66 11.66 -7.73 3.02
CA SER A 66 12.02 -6.96 4.21
C SER A 66 11.22 -5.68 4.28
N VAL A 67 10.32 -5.58 5.26
CA VAL A 67 9.54 -4.36 5.50
C VAL A 67 10.43 -3.14 5.77
N GLN A 68 11.58 -3.34 6.43
CA GLN A 68 12.55 -2.26 6.65
C GLN A 68 13.17 -1.77 5.35
N ALA A 69 13.47 -2.70 4.42
CA ALA A 69 14.04 -2.32 3.13
C ALA A 69 13.02 -1.60 2.25
N VAL A 70 11.73 -1.97 2.33
CA VAL A 70 10.64 -1.24 1.65
C VAL A 70 10.60 0.21 2.14
N PHE A 71 10.58 0.44 3.45
CA PHE A 71 10.56 1.80 3.99
C PHE A 71 11.82 2.59 3.60
N GLU A 72 13.01 1.99 3.68
CA GLU A 72 14.26 2.67 3.29
C GLU A 72 14.29 2.99 1.78
N ALA A 73 13.80 2.07 0.93
CA ALA A 73 13.74 2.28 -0.50
C ALA A 73 12.72 3.39 -0.87
N PHE A 74 11.55 3.39 -0.22
CA PHE A 74 10.54 4.42 -0.39
C PHE A 74 11.05 5.81 0.07
N GLU A 75 11.70 5.89 1.24
CA GLU A 75 12.28 7.14 1.76
C GLU A 75 13.38 7.73 0.86
N ASN A 76 14.08 6.89 0.10
CA ASN A 76 15.15 7.30 -0.82
C ASN A 76 14.73 7.20 -2.29
N SER A 77 13.43 7.07 -2.56
CA SER A 77 12.92 6.90 -3.92
C SER A 77 13.16 8.15 -4.77
N GLU A 78 13.58 7.93 -6.02
CA GLU A 78 13.70 8.97 -7.04
C GLU A 78 12.52 8.93 -8.03
N PHE A 79 11.51 8.08 -7.80
CA PHE A 79 10.35 7.95 -8.67
C PHE A 79 9.30 9.03 -8.36
N ASP A 80 8.79 9.68 -9.40
CA ASP A 80 7.80 10.76 -9.27
C ASP A 80 6.52 10.25 -8.59
N ILE A 81 6.06 9.04 -8.94
CA ILE A 81 4.87 8.42 -8.33
C ILE A 81 4.99 8.24 -6.81
N ASP A 82 6.18 7.94 -6.28
CA ASP A 82 6.38 7.76 -4.83
C ASP A 82 6.37 9.11 -4.10
N ALA A 83 6.95 10.15 -4.71
CA ALA A 83 6.91 11.50 -4.17
C ALA A 83 5.48 12.07 -4.15
N GLU A 84 4.70 11.80 -5.20
CA GLU A 84 3.26 12.11 -5.27
C GLU A 84 2.47 11.30 -4.24
N HIS A 85 2.76 10.00 -4.10
CA HIS A 85 2.15 9.13 -3.09
C HIS A 85 2.36 9.68 -1.68
N GLU A 86 3.60 10.04 -1.34
CA GLU A 86 3.92 10.61 -0.03
C GLU A 86 3.20 11.95 0.19
N ALA A 87 3.09 12.79 -0.85
CA ALA A 87 2.33 14.03 -0.77
C ALA A 87 0.85 13.78 -0.46
N VAL A 88 0.20 12.86 -1.18
CA VAL A 88 -1.19 12.49 -0.92
C VAL A 88 -1.34 11.90 0.48
N MET A 89 -0.49 10.96 0.90
CA MET A 89 -0.57 10.34 2.24
C MET A 89 -0.45 11.37 3.36
N ARG A 90 0.43 12.38 3.22
CA ARG A 90 0.55 13.49 4.20
C ARG A 90 -0.73 14.34 4.30
N GLU A 91 -1.54 14.40 3.25
CA GLU A 91 -2.76 15.18 3.22
C GLU A 91 -4.03 14.40 3.60
N VAL A 92 -4.06 13.09 3.36
CA VAL A 92 -5.26 12.27 3.55
C VAL A 92 -5.23 11.44 4.84
N LEU A 93 -4.07 11.18 5.42
CA LEU A 93 -3.97 10.42 6.67
C LEU A 93 -4.11 11.34 7.89
N GLU A 94 -4.94 10.95 8.85
CA GLU A 94 -4.96 11.64 10.16
C GLU A 94 -3.64 11.43 10.92
N SER A 95 -3.03 10.26 10.72
CA SER A 95 -1.77 9.86 11.33
C SER A 95 -1.08 8.81 10.46
N PRO A 96 0.26 8.87 10.31
CA PRO A 96 1.03 7.83 9.64
C PRO A 96 1.19 6.56 10.51
N GLU A 97 0.69 6.55 11.74
CA GLU A 97 0.80 5.42 12.67
C GLU A 97 0.13 4.16 12.11
N ASN A 98 0.87 3.06 12.05
CA ASN A 98 0.31 1.75 11.77
C ASN A 98 -0.39 1.21 13.03
N VAL A 99 -1.73 1.10 12.97
CA VAL A 99 -2.59 0.67 14.10
C VAL A 99 -2.99 -0.80 14.04
N VAL A 100 -2.37 -1.61 13.17
CA VAL A 100 -2.63 -3.05 13.10
C VAL A 100 -2.21 -3.73 14.40
N ASP A 101 -3.15 -4.46 14.99
CA ASP A 101 -2.89 -5.45 16.04
C ASP A 101 -3.36 -6.82 15.54
N ALA A 102 -2.48 -7.52 14.81
CA ALA A 102 -2.80 -8.79 14.19
C ALA A 102 -1.58 -9.74 14.19
N GLU A 103 -1.85 -11.02 14.43
CA GLU A 103 -0.89 -12.11 14.26
C GLU A 103 -1.09 -12.79 12.92
N VAL A 104 0.01 -13.08 12.22
CA VAL A 104 -0.04 -13.92 11.01
C VAL A 104 -0.19 -15.38 11.42
N LEU A 105 -1.38 -15.95 11.21
CA LEU A 105 -1.65 -17.36 11.52
C LEU A 105 -1.16 -18.31 10.42
N TYR A 106 -1.32 -17.93 9.15
CA TYR A 106 -0.81 -18.66 7.99
C TYR A 106 -0.71 -17.74 6.77
N HIS A 107 0.19 -18.09 5.86
CA HIS A 107 0.35 -17.44 4.57
C HIS A 107 0.69 -18.50 3.52
N GLN A 108 -0.01 -18.47 2.38
CA GLN A 108 0.19 -19.40 1.27
C GLN A 108 0.03 -18.65 -0.04
N SER A 109 1.01 -18.80 -0.93
CA SER A 109 0.94 -18.32 -2.31
C SER A 109 0.72 -19.50 -3.27
N SER A 110 -0.02 -19.24 -4.35
CA SER A 110 -0.14 -20.17 -5.48
C SER A 110 0.67 -19.60 -6.64
N PRO A 111 1.78 -20.23 -7.06
CA PRO A 111 2.68 -19.66 -8.06
C PRO A 111 2.07 -19.58 -9.46
N ASP A 112 1.04 -20.37 -9.75
CA ASP A 112 0.26 -20.31 -10.98
C ASP A 112 -0.88 -19.27 -10.85
N ARG A 113 -0.53 -17.99 -10.76
CA ARG A 113 -1.48 -16.87 -10.67
C ARG A 113 -1.62 -16.17 -12.03
N SER A 114 -2.85 -15.90 -12.47
CA SER A 114 -3.10 -15.01 -13.60
C SER A 114 -2.69 -13.58 -13.23
N ALA A 115 -1.94 -12.91 -14.11
CA ALA A 115 -1.56 -11.50 -13.92
C ALA A 115 -2.78 -10.56 -13.92
N ASP A 116 -3.88 -10.97 -14.55
CA ASP A 116 -5.13 -10.23 -14.55
C ASP A 116 -5.84 -10.36 -13.20
N VAL A 117 -5.74 -9.31 -12.37
CA VAL A 117 -6.69 -9.05 -11.28
C VAL A 117 -7.76 -8.13 -11.85
N THR A 118 -8.94 -8.66 -12.14
CA THR A 118 -10.09 -7.85 -12.55
C THR A 118 -10.72 -7.17 -11.34
N ASP A 119 -10.89 -5.84 -11.38
CA ASP A 119 -11.78 -5.06 -10.49
C ASP A 119 -13.25 -5.52 -10.60
#